data_AF-A0A832T0S7-F1
#
_entry.id   AF-A0A832T0S7-F1
#
_cell.length_a   1.000
_cell.length_b   1.000
_cell.length_c   1.000
_cell.angle_alpha   90.00
_cell.angle_beta   90.00
_cell.angle_gamma   90.00
#
_symmetry.space_group_name_H-M   'P 1'
#
loop_
_entity.id
_entity.type
_entity.pdbx_description
1 polymer ?
#
loop_
_entity_poly.entity_id
_entity_poly.type
_entity_poly.pdbx_seq_one_letter_code
_entity_poly.pdbx_strand_id
1 'polypeptide(L)' 'MIAKIDDKGRIYLPKEIREKFNSKEFYIVDLPYGIVLIPKLRDPIKALEEEGKKLPNLDIKELKRIIREEAEKEVGIR' A
#
# COMPACT_ATOMS: atom_id res chain seq x y z
N MET A 1 -9.46 15.07 1.03
CA MET A 1 -10.60 14.51 1.79
C MET A 1 -10.34 14.78 3.26
N ILE A 2 -11.29 15.35 4.00
CA ILE A 2 -11.14 15.65 5.43
C ILE A 2 -12.08 14.73 6.19
N ALA A 3 -11.56 13.98 7.16
CA ALA A 3 -12.36 13.21 8.11
C ALA A 3 -12.31 13.90 9.47
N LYS A 4 -13.46 13.95 10.15
CA LYS A 4 -13.55 14.49 11.51
C LYS A 4 -13.40 13.38 12.53
N ILE A 5 -12.79 13.71 13.66
CA ILE A 5 -12.72 12.86 14.84
C ILE A 5 -13.96 13.16 15.68
N ASP A 6 -14.68 12.12 16.10
CA ASP A 6 -15.82 12.29 17.01
C ASP A 6 -15.38 12.45 18.48
N ASP A 7 -16.36 12.63 19.36
CA ASP A 7 -16.17 12.77 20.81
C ASP A 7 -15.45 11.57 21.47
N LYS A 8 -15.44 10.41 20.80
CA LYS A 8 -14.81 9.17 21.26
C LYS A 8 -13.46 8.91 20.60
N GLY A 9 -12.92 9.85 19.83
CA GLY A 9 -11.64 9.69 19.15
C GLY A 9 -11.70 8.83 17.89
N ARG A 10 -12.89 8.54 17.34
CA ARG A 10 -13.04 7.67 16.15
C ARG A 10 -12.99 8.48 14.87
N ILE A 11 -12.29 7.95 13.87
CA ILE A 11 -12.29 8.48 12.50
C ILE A 11 -13.19 7.59 11.65
N TYR A 12 -14.22 8.17 11.04
CA TYR A 12 -15.04 7.45 10.07
C TYR A 12 -14.32 7.36 8.73
N LEU A 13 -14.09 6.13 8.25
CA LEU A 13 -13.58 5.88 6.90
C LEU A 13 -14.74 5.90 5.88
N PRO A 14 -14.69 6.79 4.87
CA PRO A 14 -15.69 6.83 3.81
C PRO A 14 -15.82 5.49 3.08
N LYS A 15 -17.01 5.26 2.51
CA LYS A 15 -17.39 3.98 1.90
C LYS A 15 -16.39 3.57 0.82
N GLU A 16 -15.95 4.52 0.01
CA GLU A 16 -15.01 4.33 -1.09
C GLU A 16 -13.68 3.77 -0.60
N ILE A 17 -13.20 4.21 0.57
CA ILE A 17 -11.97 3.69 1.19
C ILE A 17 -12.20 2.29 1.75
N ARG A 18 -13.34 2.06 2.41
CA ARG A 18 -13.69 0.75 2.99
C ARG A 18 -13.81 -0.34 1.92
N GLU A 19 -14.42 -0.02 0.79
CA GLU A 19 -14.58 -0.94 -0.33
C GLU A 19 -13.26 -1.20 -1.06
N LYS A 20 -12.41 -0.18 -1.21
CA LYS A 20 -11.11 -0.31 -1.87
C LYS A 20 -10.19 -1.32 -1.18
N PHE A 21 -10.13 -1.29 0.15
CA PHE A 21 -9.19 -2.14 0.90
C PHE A 21 -9.81 -3.43 1.45
N ASN A 22 -11.15 -3.52 1.46
CA ASN A 22 -11.93 -4.68 1.92
C ASN A 22 -11.39 -5.33 3.22
N SER A 23 -10.88 -4.52 4.14
CA SER A 23 -10.33 -4.96 5.42
C SER A 23 -11.11 -4.32 6.57
N LYS A 24 -11.33 -5.11 7.61
CA LYS A 24 -12.01 -4.68 8.85
C LYS A 24 -11.02 -4.24 9.94
N GLU A 25 -9.73 -4.53 9.75
CA GLU A 25 -8.68 -4.27 10.73
C GLU A 25 -7.53 -3.53 10.04
N PHE A 26 -6.96 -2.54 10.72
CA PHE A 26 -5.85 -1.75 10.20
C PHE A 26 -4.77 -1.64 11.27
N TYR A 27 -3.52 -1.73 10.85
CA TYR A 27 -2.39 -1.28 11.67
C TYR A 27 -2.35 0.24 11.62
N ILE A 28 -2.18 0.85 12.79
CA ILE A 28 -1.93 2.29 12.93
C ILE A 28 -0.44 2.45 13.15
N VAL A 29 0.24 3.11 12.22
CA VAL A 29 1.67 3.40 12.32
C VAL A 29 1.85 4.89 12.57
N ASP A 30 2.56 5.21 13.64
CA ASP A 30 2.92 6.59 13.98
C ASP A 30 4.21 7.00 13.24
N LEU A 31 4.17 8.14 12.57
CA LEU A 31 5.28 8.73 11.82
C LEU A 31 5.48 10.17 12.27
N PRO A 32 6.68 10.76 12.08
CA PRO A 32 6.96 12.14 12.50
C PRO A 32 5.99 13.21 11.97
N TYR A 33 5.30 12.93 10.86
CA TYR A 33 4.41 13.85 10.17
C TYR A 33 2.93 13.41 10.16
N GLY A 34 2.58 12.32 10.86
CA GLY A 34 1.20 11.86 10.97
C GLY A 34 1.06 10.35 11.12
N ILE A 35 -0.16 9.85 10.94
CA ILE A 35 -0.47 8.42 11.05
C ILE A 35 -0.72 7.80 9.67
N VAL A 36 -0.34 6.53 9.53
CA VAL A 36 -0.68 5.70 8.37
C VAL A 36 -1.54 4.52 8.80
N LEU A 37 -2.62 4.28 8.06
CA LEU A 37 -3.48 3.11 8.22
C LEU A 37 -3.11 2.07 7.18
N ILE A 38 -2.65 0.90 7.64
CA ILE A 38 -2.27 -0.22 6.75
C ILE A 38 -3.30 -1.34 6.93
N PRO A 39 -4.03 -1.76 5.89
CA PRO A 39 -5.03 -2.82 6.01
C PRO A 39 -4.36 -4.13 6.43
N LYS A 40 -4.89 -4.75 7.47
CA LYS A 40 -4.43 -6.08 7.89
C LYS A 40 -4.97 -7.11 6.91
N LEU A 41 -4.05 -7.88 6.33
CA LEU A 41 -4.37 -8.99 5.45
C LEU A 41 -4.74 -10.20 6.29
N ARG A 42 -5.80 -10.92 5.88
CA ARG A 42 -6.21 -12.17 6.53
C ARG A 42 -5.12 -13.24 6.46
N ASP A 43 -4.42 -13.28 5.32
CA ASP A 43 -3.31 -14.18 5.05
C ASP A 43 -2.23 -13.40 4.27
N PRO A 44 -1.24 -12.81 4.98
CA PRO A 44 -0.19 -12.01 4.36
C PRO A 44 0.68 -12.81 3.38
N ILE A 45 0.93 -14.08 3.68
CA ILE A 45 1.79 -14.94 2.85
C ILE A 45 1.09 -15.25 1.54
N LYS A 46 -0.17 -15.70 1.60
CA LYS A 46 -0.95 -15.96 0.39
C LYS A 46 -1.11 -14.71 -0.47
N ALA A 47 -1.36 -13.56 0.16
CA ALA A 47 -1.46 -12.29 -0.58
C ALA A 47 -0.15 -11.94 -1.29
N LEU A 48 1.00 -12.14 -0.63
CA LEU A 48 2.31 -11.93 -1.23
C LEU A 48 2.57 -12.90 -2.39
N GLU A 49 2.19 -14.17 -2.26
CA GLU A 49 2.31 -15.16 -3.34
C GLU A 49 1.47 -14.79 -4.56
N GLU A 50 0.21 -14.39 -4.37
CA GLU A 50 -0.66 -13.94 -5.46
C GLU A 50 -0.14 -12.68 -6.15
N GLU A 51 0.48 -11.76 -5.41
CA GLU A 51 1.14 -10.60 -6.00
C GLU A 51 2.39 -11.01 -6.78
N GLY A 52 3.17 -11.94 -6.26
CA GLY A 52 4.35 -12.50 -6.93
C GLY A 52 4.01 -13.16 -8.27
N LYS A 53 2.85 -13.81 -8.39
CA LYS A 53 2.37 -14.42 -9.64
C LYS A 53 2.11 -13.39 -10.75
N LYS A 54 1.89 -12.11 -10.42
CA LYS A 54 1.68 -11.04 -11.40
C LYS A 54 2.99 -10.49 -11.96
N LEU A 55 4.13 -10.80 -11.33
CA LEU A 55 5.43 -10.37 -11.82
C LEU A 55 5.74 -11.05 -13.15
N PRO A 56 6.41 -10.33 -14.07
CA PRO A 56 6.84 -10.93 -15.32
C PRO A 56 7.88 -12.02 -15.02
N ASN A 57 7.87 -13.08 -15.84
CA ASN A 57 8.83 -14.18 -15.72
C ASN A 57 10.21 -13.74 -16.27
N LEU A 58 10.88 -12.88 -15.51
CA LEU A 58 12.20 -12.35 -15.81
C LEU A 58 13.19 -12.82 -14.76
N ASP A 59 14.45 -12.93 -15.15
CA ASP A 59 15.51 -13.11 -14.17
C ASP A 59 15.63 -11.87 -13.26
N ILE A 60 16.13 -12.06 -12.04
CA ILE A 60 16.24 -11.00 -11.04
C ILE A 60 17.13 -9.84 -11.52
N LYS A 61 18.16 -10.11 -12.33
CA LYS A 61 19.09 -9.08 -12.81
C LYS A 61 18.39 -8.17 -13.81
N GLU A 62 17.61 -8.74 -14.71
CA GLU A 62 16.83 -8.02 -15.71
C GLU A 62 15.67 -7.25 -15.06
N LEU A 63 14.98 -7.85 -14.08
CA LEU A 63 13.95 -7.17 -13.30
C LEU A 63 14.52 -5.93 -12.60
N LYS A 64 15.70 -6.04 -11.97
CA LYS A 64 16.39 -4.91 -11.33
C LYS A 64 16.77 -3.81 -12.33
N ARG A 65 17.21 -4.18 -13.54
CA ARG A 65 17.54 -3.23 -14.60
C ARG A 65 16.30 -2.41 -14.98
N ILE A 66 15.17 -3.07 -15.24
CA ILE A 66 13.91 -2.42 -15.62
C ILE A 66 13.39 -1.51 -14.52
N ILE A 67 13.35 -1.98 -13.27
CA ILE A 67 12.91 -1.16 -12.11
C ILE A 67 13.74 0.12 -12.01
N ARG A 68 15.07 0.02 -12.19
CA ARG A 68 15.96 1.17 -12.13
C ARG A 68 15.73 2.15 -13.27
N GLU A 69 15.59 1.63 -14.49
CA GLU A 69 15.32 2.48 -15.67
C GLU A 69 14.00 3.23 -15.54
N GLU A 70 12.94 2.60 -15.04
CA GLU A 70 11.67 3.28 -14.79
C GLU A 70 11.76 4.31 -13.66
N ALA A 71 12.42 3.98 -12.55
CA ALA A 71 12.65 4.95 -11.48
C ALA A 71 13.42 6.18 -11.99
N GLU A 72 14.48 5.99 -12.79
CA GLU A 72 15.27 7.07 -13.37
C GLU A 72 14.44 7.98 -14.30
N LYS A 73 13.52 7.41 -15.09
CA LYS A 73 12.57 8.17 -15.92
C LYS A 73 11.59 8.98 -15.09
N GLU A 74 11.02 8.39 -14.02
CA GLU A 74 10.03 9.07 -13.17
C GLU A 74 10.60 10.31 -12.47
N VAL A 75 11.86 10.26 -12.03
CA VAL A 75 12.56 11.43 -11.46
C VAL A 75 13.24 12.33 -12.50
N GLY A 76 13.10 12.04 -13.80
CA GLY A 76 13.64 12.88 -14.88
C GLY A 76 15.17 12.90 -14.96
N ILE A 77 15.84 11.84 -14.48
CA ILE A 77 17.29 11.70 -14.54
C ILE A 77 17.72 11.17 -15.92
N ARG A 78 16.76 10.71 -16.75
CA ARG A 78 17.01 10.20 -18.10
C ARG A 78 15.80 10.34 -19.02
#